data_AF-A0A2D8AXD7-F1
#
_entry.id   AF-A0A2D8AXD7-F1
#
_cell.length_a   1.000
_cell.length_b   1.000
_cell.length_c   1.000
_cell.angle_alpha   90.00
_cell.angle_beta   90.00
_cell.angle_gamma   90.00
#
_symmetry.space_group_name_H-M   'P 1'
#
loop_
_entity.id
_entity.type
_entity.pdbx_description
1 polymer ?
#
loop_
_entity_poly.entity_id
_entity_poly.type
_entity_poly.pdbx_seq_one_letter_code
_entity_poly.pdbx_strand_id
1 'polypeptide(L)'
;MKFFADTADIADIRELAETGLIDGVTTNPSLIHKSGRDFIEVTKEICGIVDGPVSAEVVALDHETMMKEAEKLRKIADNVCIKVP
;
A
#
# COMPACT_ATOMS: atom_id res chain seq x y z
N MET A 1 -15.34 -3.50 -13.78
CA MET A 1 -15.04 -4.03 -12.43
C MET A 1 -13.53 -3.88 -12.23
N LYS A 2 -13.07 -3.53 -11.03
CA LYS A 2 -11.63 -3.42 -10.74
C LYS A 2 -11.17 -4.56 -9.84
N PHE A 3 -9.94 -5.01 -9.99
CA PHE A 3 -9.32 -6.08 -9.21
C PHE A 3 -8.11 -5.54 -8.45
N PHE A 4 -8.05 -5.84 -7.15
CA PHE A 4 -6.96 -5.40 -6.28
C PHE A 4 -6.31 -6.63 -5.65
N ALA A 5 -4.98 -6.67 -5.63
CA ALA A 5 -4.24 -7.68 -4.89
C ALA A 5 -4.16 -7.29 -3.41
N ASP A 6 -4.50 -8.21 -2.51
CA ASP A 6 -4.41 -7.99 -1.05
C ASP A 6 -3.16 -8.68 -0.49
N THR A 7 -2.01 -8.06 -0.69
CA THR A 7 -0.70 -8.59 -0.28
C THR A 7 0.32 -7.47 -0.15
N ALA A 8 1.40 -7.74 0.57
CA ALA A 8 2.61 -6.93 0.59
C ALA A 8 3.85 -7.70 0.10
N ASP A 9 3.65 -8.89 -0.47
CA ASP A 9 4.70 -9.67 -1.11
C ASP A 9 5.04 -9.09 -2.48
N ILE A 10 6.28 -8.63 -2.65
CA ILE A 10 6.73 -7.98 -3.88
C ILE A 10 6.76 -8.94 -5.07
N ALA A 11 7.08 -10.21 -4.85
CA ALA A 11 7.15 -11.18 -5.95
C ALA A 11 5.75 -11.43 -6.52
N ASP A 12 4.77 -11.66 -5.64
CA ASP A 12 3.37 -11.84 -6.04
C ASP A 12 2.83 -10.60 -6.77
N ILE A 13 3.13 -9.40 -6.27
CA ILE A 13 2.66 -8.14 -6.88
C ILE A 13 3.26 -7.96 -8.28
N ARG A 14 4.54 -8.30 -8.49
CA ARG A 14 5.17 -8.22 -9.82
C ARG A 14 4.54 -9.21 -10.79
N GLU A 15 4.37 -10.46 -10.38
CA GLU A 15 3.74 -11.49 -11.22
C GLU A 15 2.32 -11.07 -11.61
N LEU A 16 1.52 -10.61 -10.64
CA LEU A 16 0.15 -10.15 -10.90
C LEU A 16 0.11 -8.89 -11.77
N ALA A 17 1.01 -7.94 -11.58
CA ALA A 17 1.11 -6.74 -12.42
C ALA A 17 1.47 -7.09 -13.87
N GLU A 18 2.38 -8.05 -14.09
CA GLU A 18 2.76 -8.52 -15.43
C GLU A 18 1.60 -9.17 -16.21
N THR A 19 0.62 -9.76 -15.51
CA THR A 19 -0.60 -10.27 -16.16
C THR A 19 -1.50 -9.17 -16.73
N GLY A 20 -1.36 -7.93 -16.25
CA GLY A 20 -2.25 -6.81 -16.58
C GLY A 20 -3.65 -6.93 -15.98
N LEU A 21 -3.88 -7.84 -15.02
CA LEU A 21 -5.21 -8.09 -14.44
C LEU A 21 -5.52 -7.27 -13.19
N ILE A 22 -4.51 -6.71 -12.52
CA ILE A 22 -4.70 -5.92 -11.29
C ILE A 22 -4.74 -4.42 -11.58
N ASP A 23 -5.68 -3.73 -10.95
CA ASP A 23 -5.88 -2.29 -11.01
C ASP A 23 -5.26 -1.55 -9.82
N GLY A 24 -4.72 -2.27 -8.83
CA GLY A 24 -4.18 -1.70 -7.60
C GLY A 24 -3.83 -2.76 -6.56
N VAL A 25 -3.35 -2.30 -5.40
CA VAL A 25 -2.95 -3.15 -4.28
C VAL A 25 -3.56 -2.61 -2.99
N THR A 26 -4.02 -3.50 -2.12
CA THR A 26 -4.38 -3.16 -0.75
C THR A 26 -3.38 -3.77 0.22
N THR A 27 -2.90 -2.97 1.17
CA THR A 27 -2.03 -3.44 2.25
C THR A 27 -2.65 -3.14 3.61
N ASN A 28 -2.06 -3.71 4.64
CA ASN A 28 -2.32 -3.39 6.03
C ASN A 28 -1.03 -3.65 6.85
N PRO A 29 -0.95 -3.20 8.12
CA PRO A 29 0.27 -3.33 8.91
C PRO A 29 0.69 -4.80 9.11
N SER A 30 -0.27 -5.72 9.19
CA SER A 30 0.03 -7.16 9.35
C SER A 30 0.66 -7.78 8.10
N LEU A 31 0.18 -7.43 6.91
CA LEU A 31 0.75 -7.91 5.63
C LEU A 31 2.18 -7.39 5.47
N ILE A 32 2.40 -6.11 5.73
CA ILE A 32 3.73 -5.50 5.64
C ILE A 32 4.66 -6.10 6.71
N HIS A 33 4.18 -6.32 7.94
CA HIS A 33 4.99 -6.94 8.99
C HIS A 33 5.47 -8.35 8.60
N LYS A 34 4.63 -9.14 7.92
CA LYS A 34 5.01 -10.48 7.42
C LYS A 34 6.14 -10.43 6.39
N SER A 35 6.31 -9.32 5.67
CA SER A 35 7.44 -9.14 4.75
C SER A 35 8.79 -9.00 5.48
N GLY A 36 8.78 -8.64 6.77
CA GLY A 36 9.99 -8.41 7.57
C GLY A 36 10.79 -7.16 7.19
N ARG A 37 10.26 -6.31 6.30
CA ARG A 37 10.92 -5.12 5.75
C ARG A 37 10.32 -3.83 6.31
N ASP A 38 11.01 -2.71 6.08
CA ASP A 38 10.52 -1.39 6.45
C ASP A 38 9.22 -1.03 5.70
N PHE A 39 8.26 -0.46 6.43
CA PHE A 39 6.94 -0.14 5.91
C PHE A 39 6.98 0.84 4.74
N ILE A 40 7.79 1.90 4.85
CA ILE A 40 7.86 2.96 3.85
C ILE A 40 8.55 2.43 2.60
N GLU A 41 9.62 1.64 2.76
CA GLU A 41 10.32 1.02 1.64
C GLU A 41 9.42 0.07 0.86
N VAL A 42 8.71 -0.83 1.54
CA VAL A 42 7.78 -1.77 0.89
C VAL A 42 6.67 -1.02 0.18
N THR A 43 6.03 -0.04 0.84
CA THR A 43 4.95 0.74 0.22
C THR A 43 5.45 1.47 -1.03
N LYS A 44 6.63 2.09 -0.97
CA LYS A 44 7.24 2.77 -2.11
C LYS A 44 7.53 1.83 -3.27
N GLU A 45 8.02 0.63 -2.97
CA GLU A 45 8.31 -0.38 -3.99
C GLU A 45 7.03 -0.85 -4.68
N ILE A 46 5.96 -1.13 -3.91
CA ILE A 46 4.64 -1.49 -4.45
C ILE A 46 4.11 -0.39 -5.38
N CYS A 47 4.19 0.86 -4.95
CA CYS A 47 3.77 2.01 -5.76
C CYS A 47 4.56 2.16 -7.08
N GLY A 48 5.80 1.69 -7.12
CA GLY A 48 6.63 1.68 -8.33
C GLY A 48 6.37 0.48 -9.26
N ILE A 49 5.67 -0.55 -8.80
CA ILE A 49 5.30 -1.73 -9.60
C ILE A 49 3.93 -1.56 -10.23
N VAL A 50 3.00 -0.90 -9.52
CA VAL A 50 1.61 -0.78 -9.92
C VAL A 50 1.25 0.69 -10.15
N ASP A 51 0.83 1.03 -11.37
CA ASP A 51 0.41 2.40 -11.72
C ASP A 51 -0.89 2.82 -11.00
N GLY A 52 -1.70 1.84 -10.60
CA GLY A 52 -2.97 2.02 -9.92
C GLY A 52 -2.86 2.32 -8.42
N PRO A 53 -3.99 2.47 -7.72
CA PRO A 53 -4.00 2.88 -6.32
C PRO A 53 -3.38 1.84 -5.38
N VAL A 54 -2.56 2.30 -4.43
CA VAL A 54 -1.97 1.46 -3.38
C VAL A 54 -2.48 1.92 -2.03
N SER A 55 -3.25 1.06 -1.35
CA SER A 55 -3.81 1.39 -0.03
C SER A 55 -2.78 1.15 1.07
N ALA A 56 -2.42 2.20 1.79
CA ALA A 56 -1.55 2.17 2.96
C ALA A 56 -2.34 2.64 4.20
N GLU A 57 -2.26 1.87 5.28
CA GLU A 57 -3.14 2.03 6.45
C GLU A 57 -2.48 2.84 7.58
N VAL A 58 -3.22 3.81 8.13
CA VAL A 58 -2.86 4.48 9.38
C VAL A 58 -3.27 3.61 10.57
N VAL A 59 -2.53 3.70 11.68
CA VAL A 59 -2.77 2.86 12.87
C VAL A 59 -3.41 3.63 14.01
N ALA A 60 -3.30 4.95 14.00
CA ALA A 60 -3.93 5.81 15.00
C ALA A 60 -5.45 5.72 14.95
N LEU A 61 -6.09 5.92 16.11
CA LEU A 61 -7.55 5.92 16.27
C LEU A 61 -8.14 7.32 16.50
N ASP A 62 -7.29 8.31 16.80
CA ASP A 62 -7.71 9.71 16.91
C ASP A 62 -7.45 10.46 15.61
N HIS A 63 -8.36 11.38 15.29
CA HIS A 63 -8.33 12.14 14.05
C HIS A 63 -7.02 12.92 13.85
N GLU A 64 -6.49 13.56 14.90
CA GLU A 64 -5.29 14.40 14.78
C GLU A 64 -4.06 13.56 14.38
N THR A 65 -3.89 12.41 15.02
CA THR A 65 -2.76 11.51 14.74
C THR A 65 -2.95 10.78 13.41
N MET A 66 -4.18 10.36 13.06
CA MET A 66 -4.48 9.82 11.73
C MET A 66 -4.04 10.78 10.62
N MET A 67 -4.34 12.08 10.76
CA MET A 67 -3.97 13.07 9.75
C MET A 67 -2.45 13.25 9.65
N LYS A 68 -1.72 13.18 10.77
CA LYS A 68 -0.24 13.23 10.78
C LYS A 68 0.38 12.01 10.12
N GLU A 69 -0.16 10.82 10.36
CA GLU A 69 0.28 9.58 9.72
C GLU A 69 -0.02 9.60 8.21
N ALA A 70 -1.25 9.98 7.84
CA ALA A 70 -1.68 10.13 6.45
C ALA A 70 -0.76 11.08 5.67
N GLU A 71 -0.40 12.23 6.24
CA GLU A 71 0.50 13.21 5.61
C GLU A 71 1.90 12.65 5.33
N LYS A 72 2.39 11.73 6.15
CA LYS A 72 3.65 11.02 5.89
C LYS A 72 3.49 10.02 4.76
N LEU A 73 2.42 9.23 4.79
CA LEU A 73 2.16 8.17 3.81
C LEU A 73 1.90 8.73 2.41
N ARG A 74 1.15 9.84 2.27
CA ARG A 74 0.87 10.47 0.97
C ARG A 74 2.11 11.02 0.27
N LYS A 75 3.21 11.25 1.00
CA LYS A 75 4.49 11.70 0.42
C LYS A 75 5.31 10.58 -0.21
N ILE A 76 4.90 9.33 -0.05
CA ILE A 76 5.63 8.17 -0.57
C ILE A 76 5.52 8.11 -2.11
N ALA A 77 4.30 8.24 -2.64
CA ALA A 77 4.01 8.27 -4.07
C ALA A 77 2.61 8.84 -4.33
N ASP A 78 2.38 9.35 -5.55
CA ASP A 78 1.12 10.01 -5.94
C ASP A 78 -0.09 9.06 -5.95
N ASN A 79 0.14 7.75 -6.14
CA ASN A 79 -0.89 6.72 -6.17
C ASN A 79 -1.22 6.12 -4.78
N VAL A 80 -0.66 6.67 -3.70
CA VAL A 80 -1.00 6.23 -2.33
C VAL A 80 -2.42 6.65 -1.96
N CYS A 81 -3.22 5.68 -1.56
CA CYS A 81 -4.53 5.85 -0.95
C CYS A 81 -4.45 5.55 0.55
N ILE A 82 -4.96 6.46 1.38
CA ILE A 82 -4.94 6.29 2.83
C ILE A 82 -6.12 5.43 3.27
N LYS A 83 -5.81 4.31 3.89
CA LYS A 83 -6.78 3.43 4.54
C LYS A 83 -6.89 3.81 6.01
N VAL A 84 -8.12 3.97 6.49
CA VAL A 84 -8.46 4.30 7.88
C VAL A 84 -9.22 3.11 8.52
N PRO A 85 -9.12 2.90 9.84
CA PRO A 85 -9.86 1.87 10.55
C PRO A 85 -11.36 2.18 10.71
#